data_AF-A0A1G2C5D0-F1
#
_entry.id   AF-A0A1G2C5D0-F1
#
_cell.length_a   1.000
_cell.length_b   1.000
_cell.length_c   1.000
_cell.angle_alpha   90.00
_cell.angle_beta   90.00
_cell.angle_gamma   90.00
#
_symmetry.space_group_name_H-M   'P 1'
#
loop_
_entity.id
_entity.type
_entity.pdbx_description
1 polymer ?
#
loop_
_entity_poly.entity_id
_entity_poly.type
_entity_poly.pdbx_seq_one_letter_code
_entity_poly.pdbx_strand_id
1 'polypeptide(L)'
;MKKNSDFTLQNFSKKNLGGFIHPNFSERNLGGFTLIELLVVIGILAILAGVVIVAVNPGRQFALTRNTKRQAAITQILSAIQQNKVENSGNFNCAVALPAAATNMGSDVAGGDYDIAACIVPTYIVTLPFDPSTGNYTDNTTYDTQYEVFQDAVSGQVTVTAPDTEI
;
A
#
# COMPACT_ATOMS: atom_id res chain seq x y z
N MET A 1 78.54 30.93 21.92
CA MET A 1 77.90 31.94 22.80
C MET A 1 76.41 31.89 22.46
N LYS A 2 75.43 31.66 23.34
CA LYS A 2 75.26 31.94 24.77
C LYS A 2 74.15 30.99 25.28
N LYS A 3 74.34 30.39 26.46
CA LYS A 3 73.27 29.77 27.27
C LYS A 3 72.22 30.83 27.64
N ASN A 4 70.96 30.42 27.82
CA ASN A 4 70.01 30.93 28.83
C ASN A 4 68.73 30.06 28.72
N SER A 5 68.47 29.12 29.63
CA SER A 5 67.97 29.30 31.02
C SER A 5 66.48 29.64 31.06
N ASP A 6 65.72 28.71 31.62
CA ASP A 6 64.49 28.91 32.39
C ASP A 6 63.30 29.58 31.70
N PHE A 7 62.29 28.76 31.37
CA PHE A 7 60.93 29.17 31.67
C PHE A 7 60.15 28.02 32.33
N THR A 8 60.04 28.19 33.63
CA THR A 8 59.26 27.44 34.61
C THR A 8 57.80 27.27 34.21
N LEU A 9 57.24 26.09 34.53
CA LEU A 9 55.80 25.82 34.56
C LEU A 9 55.09 26.86 35.42
N GLN A 10 54.34 27.76 34.80
CA GLN A 10 53.46 28.67 35.50
C GLN A 10 52.00 28.45 35.10
N ASN A 11 51.21 28.10 36.11
CA ASN A 11 49.82 28.50 36.31
C ASN A 11 48.73 27.74 35.57
N PHE A 12 48.52 26.47 35.93
CA PHE A 12 47.14 25.96 36.04
C PHE A 12 46.53 26.45 37.36
N SER A 13 46.03 27.68 37.35
CA SER A 13 45.18 28.22 38.42
C SER A 13 43.84 27.47 38.44
N LYS A 14 43.75 26.40 39.23
CA LYS A 14 42.45 25.88 39.70
C LYS A 14 41.84 26.91 40.66
N LYS A 15 41.07 27.86 40.14
CA LYS A 15 40.19 28.71 40.94
C LYS A 15 38.74 28.32 40.71
N ASN A 16 38.04 28.17 41.84
CA ASN A 16 36.60 28.00 42.03
C ASN A 16 36.08 26.55 42.01
N LEU A 17 36.43 25.80 43.06
CA LEU A 17 35.50 24.82 43.64
C LEU A 17 34.66 25.55 44.70
N GLY A 18 33.35 25.37 44.66
CA GLY A 18 32.48 25.68 45.80
C GLY A 18 31.30 26.60 45.55
N GLY A 19 30.66 26.54 44.38
CA GLY A 19 29.28 27.03 44.22
C GLY A 19 28.32 25.84 44.28
N PHE A 20 27.94 25.40 45.48
CA PHE A 20 26.87 24.41 45.63
C PHE A 20 25.54 25.11 45.36
N ILE A 21 25.08 25.06 44.10
CA ILE A 21 23.66 25.29 43.78
C ILE A 21 22.91 24.18 44.52
N HIS A 22 22.09 24.51 45.52
CA HIS A 22 21.09 23.59 46.05
C HIS A 22 19.90 23.63 45.08
N PRO A 23 19.72 22.63 44.19
CA PRO A 23 18.46 22.48 43.49
C PRO A 23 17.35 22.33 44.54
N ASN A 24 16.43 23.28 44.57
CA ASN A 24 15.22 23.19 45.36
C ASN A 24 14.31 22.18 44.67
N PHE A 25 14.54 20.89 44.91
CA PHE A 25 13.63 19.84 44.48
C PHE A 25 12.36 19.99 45.32
N SER A 26 11.41 20.79 44.83
CA SER A 26 10.03 20.72 45.29
C SER A 26 9.58 19.28 45.09
N GLU A 27 9.44 18.54 46.19
CA GLU A 27 8.91 17.18 46.20
C GLU A 27 7.46 17.22 45.71
N ARG A 28 7.29 17.08 44.39
CA ARG A 28 5.98 16.75 43.84
C ARG A 28 5.70 15.33 44.29
N ASN A 29 4.64 15.15 45.09
CA ASN A 29 4.08 13.85 45.41
C ASN A 29 3.74 13.12 44.10
N LEU A 30 4.69 12.32 43.61
CA LEU A 30 4.49 11.37 42.55
C LEU A 30 3.84 10.14 43.20
N GLY A 31 2.53 10.20 43.36
CA GLY A 31 1.75 9.04 43.78
C GLY A 31 2.03 7.88 42.83
N GLY A 32 2.53 6.76 43.37
CA GLY A 32 2.79 5.54 42.62
C GLY A 32 1.51 4.73 42.43
N PHE A 33 1.40 4.02 41.31
CA PHE A 33 0.33 3.04 41.08
C PHE A 33 0.52 1.83 42.00
N THR A 34 -0.58 1.31 42.55
CA THR A 34 -0.56 0.07 43.32
C THR A 34 -0.52 -1.15 42.39
N LEU A 35 0.05 -2.28 42.87
CA LEU A 35 0.06 -3.53 42.11
C LEU A 35 -1.35 -4.06 41.83
N ILE A 36 -2.28 -3.82 42.77
CA ILE A 36 -3.67 -4.24 42.62
C ILE A 36 -4.39 -3.43 41.53
N GLU A 37 -4.13 -2.12 41.43
CA GLU A 37 -4.67 -1.30 40.34
C GLU A 37 -4.22 -1.81 38.97
N LEU A 38 -2.94 -2.12 38.81
CA LEU A 38 -2.43 -2.65 37.53
C LEU A 38 -3.02 -4.03 37.21
N LEU A 39 -3.19 -4.90 38.21
CA LEU A 39 -3.77 -6.24 38.02
C LEU A 39 -5.23 -6.15 37.53
N VAL A 40 -6.04 -5.30 38.15
CA VAL A 40 -7.44 -5.11 37.74
C VAL A 40 -7.52 -4.50 36.34
N VAL A 41 -6.66 -3.53 36.01
CA VAL A 41 -6.64 -2.88 34.69
C VAL A 41 -6.30 -3.87 33.59
N ILE A 42 -5.24 -4.67 33.72
CA ILE A 42 -4.89 -5.66 32.69
C ILE A 42 -5.98 -6.74 32.55
N GLY A 43 -6.67 -7.08 33.65
CA GLY A 43 -7.80 -8.01 33.62
C GLY A 43 -8.97 -7.47 32.80
N ILE A 44 -9.35 -6.20 33.02
CA ILE A 44 -10.41 -5.54 32.25
C ILE A 44 -10.00 -5.37 30.78
N LEU A 45 -8.74 -4.99 30.51
CA LEU A 45 -8.22 -4.85 29.14
C LEU A 45 -8.28 -6.18 28.38
N ALA A 46 -7.97 -7.30 29.02
CA ALA A 46 -8.06 -8.63 28.38
C ALA A 46 -9.51 -8.97 27.97
N ILE A 47 -10.49 -8.68 28.83
CA ILE A 47 -11.91 -8.92 28.54
C ILE A 47 -12.37 -8.03 27.39
N LEU A 48 -12.07 -6.73 27.44
CA LEU A 48 -12.46 -5.79 26.39
C LEU A 48 -11.82 -6.13 25.04
N ALA A 49 -10.53 -6.50 25.02
CA ALA A 49 -9.84 -6.92 23.82
C ALA A 49 -10.48 -8.16 23.18
N GLY A 50 -10.87 -9.15 23.99
CA GLY A 50 -11.57 -10.35 23.51
C GLY A 50 -12.90 -10.03 22.83
N VAL A 51 -13.72 -9.15 23.42
CA VAL A 51 -15.02 -8.75 22.84
C VAL A 51 -14.86 -8.00 21.52
N VAL A 52 -13.87 -7.10 21.43
CA VAL A 52 -13.63 -6.30 20.21
C VAL A 52 -13.25 -7.17 19.02
N ILE A 53 -12.43 -8.21 19.22
CA ILE A 53 -12.04 -9.11 18.12
C ILE A 53 -13.24 -9.88 17.56
N VAL A 54 -14.15 -10.33 18.43
CA VAL A 54 -15.38 -11.01 17.99
C VAL A 54 -16.31 -10.04 17.24
N ALA A 55 -16.33 -8.76 17.63
CA ALA A 55 -17.15 -7.74 16.99
C ALA A 55 -16.61 -7.32 15.60
N VAL A 56 -15.30 -7.36 15.38
CA VAL A 56 -14.68 -7.06 14.08
C VAL A 56 -14.58 -8.35 13.27
N ASN A 57 -15.45 -8.56 12.29
CA ASN A 57 -15.31 -9.70 11.36
C ASN A 57 -14.11 -9.46 10.42
N PRO A 58 -12.95 -10.11 10.63
CA PRO A 58 -11.75 -9.83 9.83
C PRO A 58 -11.91 -10.31 8.39
N GLY A 59 -12.67 -11.40 8.17
CA GLY A 59 -12.93 -11.94 6.84
C GLY A 59 -13.62 -10.92 5.93
N ARG A 60 -14.64 -10.23 6.46
CA ARG A 60 -15.32 -9.15 5.72
C ARG A 60 -14.38 -8.00 5.38
N GLN A 61 -13.47 -7.62 6.28
CA GLN A 61 -12.52 -6.53 6.02
C GLN A 61 -11.51 -6.89 4.92
N PHE A 62 -11.07 -8.15 4.86
CA PHE A 62 -10.22 -8.62 3.77
C PHE A 62 -10.97 -8.64 2.43
N ALA A 63 -12.21 -9.11 2.40
CA ALA A 63 -13.04 -9.09 1.19
C ALA A 63 -13.26 -7.65 0.67
N LEU A 64 -13.60 -6.70 1.56
CA LEU A 64 -13.73 -5.28 1.20
C LEU A 64 -12.42 -4.70 0.65
N THR A 65 -11.28 -5.08 1.23
CA THR A 65 -9.96 -4.65 0.74
C THR A 65 -9.69 -5.18 -0.66
N ARG A 66 -10.00 -6.46 -0.93
CA ARG A 66 -9.83 -7.07 -2.26
C ARG A 66 -10.77 -6.45 -3.28
N ASN A 67 -12.04 -6.22 -2.95
CA ASN A 67 -12.98 -5.51 -3.81
C ASN A 67 -12.50 -4.09 -4.13
N THR A 68 -11.93 -3.37 -3.16
CA THR A 68 -11.33 -2.04 -3.41
C THR A 68 -10.17 -2.13 -4.40
N LYS A 69 -9.33 -3.17 -4.31
CA LYS A 69 -8.26 -3.43 -5.29
C LYS A 69 -8.82 -3.74 -6.69
N ARG A 70 -9.88 -4.57 -6.79
CA ARG A 70 -10.58 -4.87 -8.06
C ARG A 70 -11.12 -3.61 -8.72
N GLN A 71 -11.76 -2.73 -7.94
CA GLN A 71 -12.29 -1.46 -8.45
C GLN A 71 -11.19 -0.53 -8.97
N ALA A 72 -10.06 -0.45 -8.25
CA ALA A 72 -8.89 0.29 -8.71
C ALA A 72 -8.32 -0.31 -10.01
N ALA A 73 -8.24 -1.65 -10.09
CA ALA A 73 -7.77 -2.36 -11.28
C ALA A 73 -8.64 -2.09 -12.51
N ILE A 74 -9.96 -2.24 -12.38
CA ILE A 74 -10.95 -1.92 -13.42
C ILE A 74 -10.74 -0.49 -13.93
N THR A 75 -10.61 0.48 -13.01
CA THR A 75 -10.44 1.89 -13.37
C THR A 75 -9.12 2.14 -14.11
N GLN A 76 -8.04 1.48 -13.70
CA GLN A 76 -6.73 1.59 -14.35
C GLN A 76 -6.76 1.02 -15.77
N ILE A 77 -7.34 -0.16 -15.96
CA ILE A 77 -7.49 -0.78 -17.29
C ILE A 77 -8.37 0.08 -18.18
N LEU A 78 -9.53 0.52 -17.69
CA LEU A 78 -10.43 1.38 -18.44
C LEU A 78 -9.76 2.69 -18.85
N SER A 79 -9.00 3.32 -17.95
CA SER A 79 -8.26 4.54 -18.24
C SER A 79 -7.16 4.31 -19.30
N ALA A 80 -6.50 3.15 -19.29
CA ALA A 80 -5.49 2.79 -20.28
C ALA A 80 -6.12 2.57 -21.67
N ILE A 81 -7.26 1.87 -21.73
CA ILE A 81 -8.03 1.71 -22.97
C ILE A 81 -8.51 3.06 -23.50
N GLN A 82 -9.01 3.94 -22.64
CA GLN A 82 -9.45 5.28 -23.02
C GLN A 82 -8.30 6.12 -23.57
N GLN A 83 -7.13 6.10 -22.94
CA GLN A 83 -5.94 6.80 -23.44
C GLN A 83 -5.51 6.27 -24.82
N ASN A 84 -5.47 4.94 -25.01
CA ASN A 84 -5.24 4.33 -26.32
C ASN A 84 -6.23 4.87 -27.36
N LYS A 85 -7.53 4.90 -27.05
CA LYS A 85 -8.55 5.42 -27.97
C LYS A 85 -8.36 6.91 -28.28
N VAL A 86 -8.05 7.74 -27.28
CA VAL A 86 -7.86 9.18 -27.47
C VAL A 86 -6.71 9.47 -28.43
N GLU A 87 -5.59 8.75 -28.30
CA GLU A 87 -4.44 8.92 -29.19
C GLU A 87 -4.68 8.39 -30.61
N ASN A 88 -5.57 7.41 -30.75
CA ASN A 88 -5.87 6.76 -32.02
C ASN A 88 -7.22 7.23 -32.61
N SER A 89 -7.50 8.53 -32.53
CA SER A 89 -8.67 9.19 -33.15
C SER A 89 -10.03 8.60 -32.74
N GLY A 90 -10.15 8.13 -31.50
CA GLY A 90 -11.35 7.52 -30.94
C GLY A 90 -11.45 5.99 -31.15
N ASN A 91 -10.53 5.41 -31.91
CA ASN A 91 -10.51 3.97 -32.20
C ASN A 91 -9.55 3.25 -31.26
N PHE A 92 -9.92 2.07 -30.79
CA PHE A 92 -8.99 1.25 -30.01
C PHE A 92 -7.98 0.61 -30.96
N ASN A 93 -6.71 0.98 -30.81
CA ASN A 93 -5.62 0.48 -31.63
C ASN A 93 -4.99 -0.75 -30.98
N CYS A 94 -5.25 -1.91 -31.59
CA CYS A 94 -4.78 -3.21 -31.14
C CYS A 94 -4.81 -4.17 -32.34
N ALA A 95 -4.10 -5.30 -32.25
CA ALA A 95 -4.11 -6.32 -33.31
C ALA A 95 -5.51 -6.92 -33.54
N VAL A 96 -6.30 -7.02 -32.47
CA VAL A 96 -7.69 -7.49 -32.48
C VAL A 96 -8.56 -6.45 -31.80
N ALA A 97 -9.71 -6.13 -32.40
CA ALA A 97 -10.68 -5.21 -31.80
C ALA A 97 -11.20 -5.75 -30.46
N LEU A 98 -11.71 -4.86 -29.60
CA LEU A 98 -12.32 -5.28 -28.35
C LEU A 98 -13.48 -6.25 -28.63
N PRO A 99 -13.63 -7.31 -27.82
CA PRO A 99 -14.66 -8.31 -28.03
C PRO A 99 -16.06 -7.74 -27.76
N ALA A 100 -17.06 -8.23 -28.49
CA ALA A 100 -18.45 -7.80 -28.32
C ALA A 100 -19.16 -8.47 -27.13
N ALA A 101 -18.56 -9.53 -26.58
CA ALA A 101 -19.03 -10.26 -25.41
C ALA A 101 -17.97 -10.22 -24.32
N ALA A 102 -18.40 -10.31 -23.05
CA ALA A 102 -17.50 -10.36 -21.90
C ALA A 102 -16.48 -11.50 -22.09
N THR A 103 -15.22 -11.13 -22.18
CA THR A 103 -14.11 -12.05 -22.43
C THR A 103 -13.01 -11.76 -21.43
N ASN A 104 -12.45 -12.80 -20.82
CA ASN A 104 -11.34 -12.67 -19.88
C ASN A 104 -10.13 -12.03 -20.56
N MET A 105 -9.45 -11.13 -19.86
CA MET A 105 -8.18 -10.55 -20.29
C MET A 105 -7.03 -11.40 -19.78
N GLY A 106 -6.45 -12.18 -20.68
CA GLY A 106 -5.38 -13.14 -20.41
C GLY A 106 -4.54 -13.41 -21.65
N SER A 107 -3.40 -14.07 -21.47
CA SER A 107 -2.50 -14.42 -22.57
C SER A 107 -2.89 -15.72 -23.31
N ASP A 108 -3.85 -16.51 -22.82
CA ASP A 108 -4.28 -17.76 -23.47
C ASP A 108 -5.31 -17.52 -24.59
N VAL A 109 -4.85 -16.91 -25.68
CA VAL A 109 -5.68 -16.63 -26.87
C VAL A 109 -6.27 -17.91 -27.48
N ALA A 110 -5.56 -19.05 -27.35
CA ALA A 110 -6.06 -20.34 -27.82
C ALA A 110 -7.20 -20.89 -26.94
N GLY A 111 -7.17 -20.57 -25.64
CA GLY A 111 -8.24 -20.82 -24.67
C GLY A 111 -9.44 -19.87 -24.78
N GLY A 112 -9.34 -18.82 -25.60
CA GLY A 112 -10.40 -17.84 -25.83
C GLY A 112 -10.25 -16.54 -25.06
N ASP A 113 -9.11 -16.32 -24.38
CA ASP A 113 -8.81 -15.05 -23.73
C ASP A 113 -8.51 -13.94 -24.75
N TYR A 114 -8.64 -12.70 -24.27
CA TYR A 114 -8.25 -11.50 -24.99
C TYR A 114 -6.90 -10.95 -24.50
N ASP A 115 -5.86 -11.08 -25.33
CA ASP A 115 -4.55 -10.50 -25.05
C ASP A 115 -4.57 -8.98 -25.28
N ILE A 116 -4.80 -8.25 -24.18
CA ILE A 116 -4.77 -6.79 -24.15
C ILE A 116 -3.38 -6.22 -23.84
N ALA A 117 -2.47 -7.01 -23.27
CA ALA A 117 -1.18 -6.51 -22.77
C ALA A 117 -0.38 -5.84 -23.88
N ALA A 118 -0.34 -6.45 -25.07
CA ALA A 118 0.35 -5.90 -26.24
C ALA A 118 -0.17 -4.53 -26.69
N CYS A 119 -1.38 -4.16 -26.29
CA CYS A 119 -2.08 -2.96 -26.78
C CYS A 119 -2.07 -1.81 -25.77
N ILE A 120 -1.90 -2.11 -24.47
CA ILE A 120 -1.88 -1.10 -23.41
C ILE A 120 -0.62 -1.05 -22.56
N VAL A 121 0.18 -2.12 -22.52
CA VAL A 121 1.45 -2.17 -21.79
C VAL A 121 2.61 -2.07 -22.79
N PRO A 122 3.68 -1.32 -22.49
CA PRO A 122 3.89 -0.47 -21.31
C PRO A 122 3.42 0.99 -21.50
N THR A 123 2.83 1.33 -22.65
CA THR A 123 2.60 2.73 -23.06
C THR A 123 1.55 3.46 -22.21
N TYR A 124 0.42 2.81 -21.91
CA TYR A 124 -0.72 3.44 -21.23
C TYR A 124 -0.86 2.98 -19.77
N ILE A 125 -0.24 1.85 -19.43
CA ILE A 125 -0.14 1.33 -18.07
C ILE A 125 1.18 0.56 -17.91
N VAL A 126 1.81 0.65 -16.74
CA VAL A 126 3.13 0.06 -16.47
C VAL A 126 3.07 -1.47 -16.38
N THR A 127 2.02 -2.00 -15.75
CA THR A 127 1.78 -3.43 -15.57
C THR A 127 0.27 -3.67 -15.54
N LEU A 128 -0.18 -4.82 -16.02
CA LEU A 128 -1.59 -5.18 -15.89
C LEU A 128 -1.92 -5.49 -14.43
N PRO A 129 -2.95 -4.84 -13.86
CA PRO A 129 -3.49 -5.31 -12.60
C PRO A 129 -4.30 -6.59 -12.83
N PHE A 130 -4.32 -7.46 -11.83
CA PHE A 130 -5.01 -8.75 -11.86
C PHE A 130 -5.84 -8.95 -10.58
N ASP A 131 -6.75 -9.91 -10.58
CA ASP A 131 -7.55 -10.24 -9.40
C ASP A 131 -6.64 -10.73 -8.25
N PRO A 132 -6.72 -10.16 -7.04
CA PRO A 132 -5.83 -10.53 -5.94
C PRO A 132 -6.05 -11.95 -5.37
N SER A 133 -7.09 -12.65 -5.79
CA SER A 133 -7.47 -13.98 -5.29
C SER A 133 -7.23 -15.06 -6.33
N THR A 134 -7.57 -14.79 -7.59
CA THR A 134 -7.58 -15.78 -8.67
C THR A 134 -6.64 -15.44 -9.82
N GLY A 135 -6.29 -14.16 -9.99
CA GLY A 135 -5.46 -13.69 -11.09
C GLY A 135 -3.98 -14.00 -10.90
N ASN A 136 -3.25 -14.05 -12.02
CA ASN A 136 -1.82 -14.28 -12.06
C ASN A 136 -1.14 -13.35 -13.07
N TYR A 137 0.03 -12.83 -12.73
CA TYR A 137 0.83 -12.03 -13.64
C TYR A 137 2.31 -12.39 -13.44
N THR A 138 2.91 -13.00 -14.47
CA THR A 138 4.35 -13.27 -14.50
C THR A 138 5.06 -12.21 -15.35
N ASP A 139 4.53 -11.96 -16.54
CA ASP A 139 4.98 -10.93 -17.48
C ASP A 139 3.88 -10.62 -18.51
N ASN A 140 4.18 -9.75 -19.49
CA ASN A 140 3.23 -9.36 -20.53
C ASN A 140 2.87 -10.47 -21.54
N THR A 141 3.52 -11.62 -21.48
CA THR A 141 3.28 -12.78 -22.35
C THR A 141 2.68 -13.96 -21.60
N THR A 142 2.73 -13.95 -20.28
CA THR A 142 2.17 -14.98 -19.39
C THR A 142 1.43 -14.31 -18.23
N TYR A 143 0.13 -14.11 -18.41
CA TYR A 143 -0.74 -13.53 -17.40
C TYR A 143 -2.20 -13.95 -17.59
N ASP A 144 -2.95 -13.84 -16.52
CA ASP A 144 -4.41 -13.98 -16.48
C ASP A 144 -4.94 -12.98 -15.44
N THR A 145 -5.64 -11.95 -15.91
CA THR A 145 -6.09 -10.90 -15.00
C THR A 145 -7.33 -11.31 -14.21
N GLN A 146 -8.09 -12.30 -14.67
CA GLN A 146 -9.43 -12.65 -14.15
C GLN A 146 -10.41 -11.46 -14.17
N TYR A 147 -10.16 -10.50 -15.06
CA TYR A 147 -11.06 -9.39 -15.38
C TYR A 147 -11.55 -9.54 -16.81
N GLU A 148 -12.82 -9.22 -17.03
CA GLU A 148 -13.43 -9.32 -18.35
C GLU A 148 -13.52 -7.95 -18.99
N VAL A 149 -13.32 -7.88 -20.30
CA VAL A 149 -13.56 -6.68 -21.11
C VAL A 149 -14.53 -6.99 -22.22
N PHE A 150 -15.38 -6.02 -22.55
CA PHE A 150 -16.16 -6.03 -23.78
C PHE A 150 -16.51 -4.62 -24.23
N GLN A 151 -16.85 -4.49 -25.49
CA GLN A 151 -17.37 -3.28 -26.08
C GLN A 151 -18.77 -3.52 -26.61
N ASP A 152 -19.72 -2.71 -26.17
CA ASP A 152 -21.07 -2.74 -26.69
C ASP A 152 -21.08 -2.23 -28.15
N ALA A 153 -21.61 -3.04 -29.06
CA ALA A 153 -21.55 -2.78 -30.50
C ALA A 153 -22.43 -1.60 -30.96
N VAL A 154 -23.39 -1.15 -30.14
CA VAL A 154 -24.33 -0.08 -30.49
C VAL A 154 -23.88 1.25 -29.92
N SER A 155 -23.55 1.29 -28.63
CA SER A 155 -23.11 2.48 -27.91
C SER A 155 -21.61 2.76 -28.06
N GLY A 156 -20.81 1.76 -28.42
CA GLY A 156 -19.36 1.84 -28.45
C GLY A 156 -18.73 1.97 -27.05
N GLN A 157 -19.52 1.83 -25.99
CA GLN A 157 -19.06 1.87 -24.60
C GLN A 157 -18.18 0.64 -24.31
N VAL A 158 -17.02 0.88 -23.70
CA VAL A 158 -16.15 -0.17 -23.19
C VAL A 158 -16.49 -0.40 -21.72
N THR A 159 -16.70 -1.66 -21.36
CA THR A 159 -16.97 -2.08 -19.99
C THR A 159 -15.92 -3.08 -19.56
N VAL A 160 -15.42 -2.92 -18.33
CA VAL A 160 -14.50 -3.85 -17.69
C VAL A 160 -15.16 -4.32 -16.39
N THR A 161 -15.19 -5.63 -16.17
CA THR A 161 -15.92 -6.26 -15.05
C THR A 161 -14.99 -7.17 -14.26
N ALA A 162 -15.19 -7.23 -12.93
CA ALA A 162 -14.58 -8.21 -12.05
C ALA A 162 -15.63 -9.25 -11.61
N PRO A 163 -15.68 -10.45 -12.23
CA PRO A 163 -16.71 -11.45 -11.93
C PRO A 163 -16.60 -11.99 -10.49
N ASP A 164 -15.39 -12.08 -9.95
CA ASP A 164 -15.10 -12.66 -8.63
C ASP A 164 -15.28 -11.66 -7.46
N THR A 165 -16.27 -10.77 -7.54
CA THR A 165 -16.54 -9.81 -6.45
C THR A 165 -17.06 -10.55 -5.21
N GLU A 166 -16.42 -10.32 -4.05
CA GLU A 166 -16.73 -11.03 -2.81
C GLU A 166 -17.76 -10.28 -1.94
N ILE A 167 -18.51 -11.00 -1.11
CA ILE A 167 -19.57 -10.47 -0.21
C ILE A 167 -19.09 -10.37 1.23
#